data_AF-M1BR21-F1
#
_entry.id   AF-M1BR21-F1
#
_cell.length_a   1.000
_cell.length_b   1.000
_cell.length_c   1.000
_cell.angle_alpha   90.00
_cell.angle_beta   90.00
_cell.angle_gamma   90.00
#
_symmetry.space_group_name_H-M   'P 1'
#
loop_
_entity.id
_entity.type
_entity.pdbx_description
1 polymer ?
#
loop_
_entity_poly.entity_id
_entity_poly.type
_entity_poly.pdbx_seq_one_letter_code
_entity_poly.pdbx_strand_id
1 'polypeptide(L)'
;MIKLFSAIREDELMSLISSIRSMRGSPVNMTKKIFLFTNCIICRSAFGKVCKDRGEFLTTLKEVLLLAAGFFMADLYPSWNLLHNLRGEKTRMVNAHKKVDAVMKEILNEHIENKAAGKKGNGEFGDEDLVDVLLRVKENVELQYPITNDHIKAVIFDIFLGGTGSSSSTIIWALSEMIKNPNVMIKAQSEVRRVFKGKQNFSEEEVENLTYLKSVIKETLRLHTPAPLLGSRGM
;
A
#
# COMPACT_ATOMS: atom_id res chain seq x y z
N MET A 1 -6.86 -7.34 -13.32
CA MET A 1 -5.81 -7.27 -12.29
C MET A 1 -4.45 -7.10 -13.01
N ILE A 2 -3.39 -6.57 -12.37
CA ILE A 2 -2.09 -6.39 -13.05
C ILE A 2 -1.27 -7.68 -12.93
N LYS A 3 -1.06 -8.37 -14.05
CA LYS A 3 -0.37 -9.67 -14.13
C LYS A 3 1.08 -9.63 -13.60
N LEU A 4 1.76 -8.50 -13.78
CA LEU A 4 3.17 -8.31 -13.39
C LEU A 4 3.43 -8.62 -11.90
N PHE A 5 2.44 -8.41 -11.03
CA PHE A 5 2.59 -8.60 -9.59
C PHE A 5 1.90 -9.88 -9.06
N SER A 6 1.50 -10.82 -9.92
CA SER A 6 0.80 -12.04 -9.47
C SER A 6 1.67 -12.88 -8.54
N ALA A 7 2.94 -13.10 -8.89
CA ALA A 7 3.88 -13.89 -8.09
C ALA A 7 4.05 -13.31 -6.67
N ILE A 8 4.19 -11.98 -6.55
CA ILE A 8 4.28 -11.29 -5.25
C ILE A 8 3.00 -11.50 -4.43
N ARG A 9 1.83 -11.32 -5.05
CA ARG A 9 0.55 -11.49 -4.34
C ARG A 9 0.33 -12.93 -3.88
N GLU A 10 0.67 -13.90 -4.71
CA GLU A 10 0.57 -15.33 -4.39
C GLU A 10 1.50 -15.70 -3.24
N ASP A 11 2.77 -15.28 -3.30
CA ASP A 11 3.76 -15.56 -2.26
C ASP A 11 3.35 -14.95 -0.90
N GLU A 12 2.96 -13.68 -0.88
CA GLU A 12 2.47 -13.01 0.34
C GLU A 12 1.16 -13.61 0.86
N LEU A 13 0.26 -14.05 -0.03
CA LEU A 13 -0.98 -14.71 0.35
C LEU A 13 -0.71 -16.06 1.01
N MET A 14 0.22 -16.84 0.46
CA MET A 14 0.63 -18.12 1.03
C MET A 14 1.28 -17.94 2.40
N SER A 15 2.12 -16.92 2.57
CA SER A 15 2.70 -16.53 3.85
C SER A 15 1.62 -16.16 4.88
N LEU A 16 0.64 -15.34 4.48
CA LEU A 16 -0.50 -14.96 5.33
C LEU A 16 -1.33 -16.18 5.76
N ILE A 17 -1.67 -17.07 4.82
CA ILE A 17 -2.45 -18.29 5.09
C ILE A 17 -1.69 -19.21 6.03
N SER A 18 -0.39 -19.43 5.79
CA SER A 18 0.47 -20.22 6.67
C SER A 18 0.49 -19.65 8.10
N SER A 19 0.64 -18.33 8.21
CA SER A 19 0.64 -17.61 9.48
C SER A 19 -0.70 -17.66 10.23
N ILE A 20 -1.83 -17.82 9.53
CA ILE A 20 -3.14 -18.02 10.15
C ILE A 20 -3.31 -19.48 10.57
N ARG A 21 -2.88 -20.44 9.74
CA ARG A 21 -2.96 -21.88 10.02
C ARG A 21 -2.17 -22.28 11.26
N SER A 22 -0.99 -21.68 11.49
CA SER A 22 -0.18 -21.94 12.67
C SER A 22 -0.82 -21.48 13.99
N MET A 23 -1.82 -20.61 13.93
CA MET A 23 -2.54 -20.07 15.09
C MET A 23 -3.88 -20.78 15.37
N ARG A 24 -4.08 -21.97 14.80
CA ARG A 24 -5.33 -22.73 14.94
C ARG A 24 -5.71 -22.90 16.42
N GLY A 25 -6.94 -22.49 16.77
CA GLY A 25 -7.46 -22.59 18.14
C GLY A 25 -7.15 -21.38 19.02
N SER A 26 -6.43 -20.37 18.52
CA SER A 26 -6.18 -19.10 19.23
C SER A 26 -6.82 -17.90 18.50
N PRO A 27 -7.24 -16.85 19.22
CA PRO A 27 -7.71 -15.62 18.59
C PRO A 27 -6.62 -14.98 17.71
N VAL A 28 -7.00 -14.58 16.49
CA VAL A 28 -6.07 -13.98 15.52
C VAL A 28 -6.38 -12.50 15.35
N ASN A 29 -5.37 -11.64 15.56
CA ASN A 29 -5.48 -10.22 15.23
C ASN A 29 -5.35 -10.02 13.71
N MET A 30 -6.49 -10.04 13.02
CA MET A 30 -6.54 -9.85 11.56
C MET A 30 -6.06 -8.47 11.12
N THR A 31 -6.30 -7.42 11.91
CA THR A 31 -5.84 -6.06 11.61
C THR A 31 -4.32 -6.01 11.41
N LYS A 32 -3.56 -6.58 12.36
CA LYS A 32 -2.08 -6.62 12.26
C LYS A 32 -1.63 -7.44 11.06
N LYS A 33 -2.24 -8.61 10.82
CA LYS A 33 -1.85 -9.51 9.72
C LYS A 33 -2.13 -8.91 8.34
N ILE A 34 -3.32 -8.34 8.13
CA ILE A 34 -3.71 -7.72 6.86
C ILE A 34 -2.90 -6.44 6.59
N PHE A 35 -2.61 -5.65 7.61
CA PHE A 35 -1.76 -4.48 7.46
C PHE A 35 -0.33 -4.86 7.03
N LEU A 36 0.25 -5.91 7.63
CA LEU A 36 1.54 -6.43 7.21
C LEU A 36 1.52 -7.01 5.79
N PHE A 37 0.49 -7.78 5.45
CA PHE A 37 0.30 -8.38 4.12
C PHE A 37 0.22 -7.32 3.01
N THR A 38 -0.63 -6.31 3.18
CA THR A 38 -0.75 -5.21 2.20
C THR A 38 0.53 -4.40 2.09
N ASN A 39 1.19 -4.12 3.22
CA ASN A 39 2.49 -3.45 3.24
C ASN A 39 3.56 -4.25 2.45
N CYS A 40 3.65 -5.57 2.65
CA CYS A 40 4.58 -6.40 1.89
C CYS A 40 4.34 -6.31 0.40
N ILE A 41 3.09 -6.51 -0.03
CA ILE A 41 2.73 -6.49 -1.45
C ILE A 41 3.15 -5.17 -2.09
N ILE A 42 2.84 -4.04 -1.43
CA ILE A 42 3.16 -2.73 -1.97
C ILE A 42 4.68 -2.48 -1.96
N CYS A 43 5.40 -2.82 -0.88
CA CYS A 43 6.86 -2.70 -0.87
C CYS A 43 7.52 -3.52 -1.97
N ARG A 44 7.15 -4.79 -2.12
CA ARG A 44 7.74 -5.68 -3.12
C ARG A 44 7.38 -5.26 -4.54
N SER A 45 6.18 -4.72 -4.75
CA SER A 45 5.75 -4.24 -6.07
C SER A 45 6.37 -2.88 -6.43
N ALA A 46 6.54 -1.98 -5.46
CA ALA A 46 7.03 -0.62 -5.68
C ALA A 46 8.55 -0.50 -5.59
N PHE A 47 9.21 -1.27 -4.72
CA PHE A 47 10.64 -1.17 -4.39
C PHE A 47 11.41 -2.47 -4.68
N GLY A 48 10.77 -3.46 -5.28
CA GLY A 48 11.34 -4.77 -5.58
C GLY A 48 11.46 -5.73 -4.39
N LYS A 49 11.45 -5.20 -3.16
CA LYS A 49 11.68 -5.96 -1.93
C LYS A 49 11.03 -5.34 -0.70
N VAL A 50 11.07 -6.07 0.41
CA VAL A 50 10.68 -5.53 1.72
C VAL A 50 11.77 -4.61 2.30
N CYS A 51 11.37 -3.44 2.82
CA CYS A 51 12.24 -2.55 3.60
C CYS A 51 12.86 -3.24 4.84
N LYS A 52 14.16 -3.05 5.07
CA LYS A 52 14.93 -3.64 6.19
C LYS A 52 14.35 -3.20 7.55
N ASP A 53 14.13 -1.90 7.76
CA ASP A 53 13.57 -1.34 9.01
C ASP A 53 12.06 -1.19 8.96
N ARG A 54 11.37 -2.28 8.62
CA ARG A 54 9.91 -2.32 8.40
C ARG A 54 9.11 -1.68 9.54
N GLY A 55 9.48 -1.95 10.79
CA GLY A 55 8.76 -1.45 11.97
C GLY A 55 8.87 0.07 12.15
N GLU A 56 10.08 0.61 11.98
CA GLU A 56 10.33 2.05 12.08
C GLU A 56 9.70 2.80 10.90
N PHE A 57 9.83 2.24 9.69
CA PHE A 57 9.23 2.81 8.50
C PHE A 57 7.70 2.86 8.58
N LEU A 58 7.07 1.79 9.08
CA LEU A 58 5.62 1.78 9.34
C LEU A 58 5.19 2.76 10.43
N THR A 59 6.04 2.98 11.44
CA THR A 59 5.76 3.97 12.50
C THR A 59 5.84 5.39 11.94
N THR A 60 6.85 5.66 11.11
CA THR A 60 7.01 6.93 10.38
C THR A 60 5.83 7.17 9.45
N LEU A 61 5.36 6.14 8.72
CA LEU A 61 4.16 6.23 7.88
C LEU A 61 2.91 6.62 8.68
N LYS A 62 2.69 5.98 9.85
CA LYS A 62 1.56 6.33 10.72
C LYS A 62 1.63 7.79 11.17
N GLU A 63 2.83 8.27 11.50
CA GLU A 63 3.01 9.68 11.84
C GLU A 63 2.70 10.60 10.66
N VAL A 64 3.16 10.28 9.44
CA VAL A 64 2.81 11.05 8.23
C VAL A 64 1.30 11.07 8.00
N LEU A 65 0.62 9.92 8.10
CA LEU A 65 -0.83 9.84 7.94
C LEU A 65 -1.58 10.68 9.00
N LEU A 66 -1.12 10.65 10.25
CA LEU A 66 -1.72 11.46 11.32
C LEU A 66 -1.51 12.96 11.09
N LEU A 67 -0.33 13.35 10.61
CA LEU A 67 -0.04 14.75 10.27
C LEU A 67 -0.84 15.20 9.04
N ALA A 68 -0.94 14.37 8.00
CA ALA A 68 -1.67 14.68 6.77
C ALA A 68 -3.20 14.73 6.98
N ALA A 69 -3.74 13.93 7.90
CA ALA A 69 -5.16 13.96 8.27
C ALA A 69 -5.49 15.01 9.34
N GLY A 70 -4.47 15.61 9.97
CA GLY A 70 -4.64 16.63 11.01
C GLY A 70 -5.02 17.99 10.42
N PHE A 71 -5.64 18.82 11.23
CA PHE A 71 -5.89 20.23 10.91
C PHE A 71 -4.70 21.08 11.37
N PHE A 72 -3.96 21.68 10.44
CA PHE A 72 -2.96 22.67 10.82
C PHE A 72 -3.64 24.00 11.10
N MET A 73 -3.23 24.68 12.17
CA MET A 73 -3.74 26.03 12.50
C MET A 73 -3.44 27.04 11.38
N ALA A 74 -2.38 26.79 10.62
CA ALA A 74 -2.05 27.57 9.43
C ALA A 74 -3.09 27.44 8.31
N ASP A 75 -3.73 26.28 8.17
CA ASP A 75 -4.74 26.03 7.13
C ASP A 75 -6.10 26.64 7.50
N LEU A 76 -6.44 26.65 8.80
CA LEU A 76 -7.69 27.21 9.30
C LEU A 76 -7.63 28.73 9.54
N TYR A 77 -6.48 29.24 9.98
CA TYR A 77 -6.27 30.65 10.34
C TYR A 77 -4.97 31.19 9.72
N PRO A 78 -4.90 31.31 8.39
CA PRO A 78 -3.68 31.71 7.68
C PRO A 78 -3.16 33.10 8.11
N SER A 79 -4.04 34.01 8.53
CA SER A 79 -3.66 35.36 8.97
C SER A 79 -3.09 35.42 10.39
N TRP A 80 -3.18 34.34 11.18
CA TRP A 80 -2.80 34.34 12.60
C TRP A 80 -1.47 33.59 12.82
N ASN A 81 -0.38 34.18 12.33
CA ASN A 81 0.98 33.62 12.37
C ASN A 81 1.47 33.17 13.75
N LEU A 82 0.95 33.77 14.83
CA LEU A 82 1.26 33.38 16.21
C LEU A 82 0.77 31.95 16.53
N LEU A 83 -0.33 31.50 15.91
CA LEU A 83 -0.89 30.15 16.13
C LEU A 83 -0.16 29.06 15.34
N HIS A 84 0.55 29.43 14.26
CA HIS A 84 1.10 28.46 13.31
C HIS A 84 2.18 27.55 13.90
N ASN A 85 2.84 27.97 14.98
CA ASN A 85 3.93 27.20 15.61
C ASN A 85 3.59 26.63 17.00
N LEU A 86 2.38 26.87 17.52
CA LEU A 86 2.03 26.50 18.91
C LEU A 86 2.04 24.99 19.18
N ARG A 87 1.75 24.16 18.17
CA ARG A 87 1.69 22.69 18.30
C ARG A 87 2.96 21.96 17.83
N GLY A 88 3.97 22.68 17.33
CA GLY A 88 5.20 22.06 16.80
C GLY A 88 4.98 21.16 15.57
N GLU A 89 3.81 21.24 14.94
CA GLU A 89 3.39 20.38 13.83
C GLU A 89 4.32 20.50 12.62
N LYS A 90 4.80 21.72 12.30
CA LYS A 90 5.78 21.96 11.25
C LYS A 90 7.09 21.19 11.49
N THR A 91 7.61 21.23 12.70
CA THR A 91 8.85 20.51 13.06
C THR A 91 8.65 19.00 12.95
N ARG A 92 7.50 18.49 13.40
CA ARG A 92 7.15 17.08 13.26
C ARG A 92 7.04 16.64 11.81
N MET A 93 6.40 17.46 10.96
CA MET A 93 6.30 17.21 9.52
C MET A 93 7.67 17.18 8.86
N VAL A 94 8.54 18.15 9.15
CA VAL A 94 9.91 18.19 8.60
C VAL A 94 10.71 16.97 9.06
N ASN A 95 10.58 16.55 10.31
CA ASN A 95 11.27 15.37 10.82
C ASN A 95 10.75 14.07 10.18
N ALA A 96 9.43 13.93 10.02
CA ALA A 96 8.81 12.81 9.32
C ALA A 96 9.26 12.76 7.85
N HIS A 97 9.25 13.89 7.16
CA HIS A 97 9.72 14.02 5.79
C HIS A 97 11.19 13.60 5.65
N LYS A 98 12.09 14.05 6.54
CA LYS A 98 13.51 13.65 6.53
C LYS A 98 13.69 12.13 6.66
N LYS A 99 12.91 11.48 7.54
CA LYS A 99 12.96 10.02 7.72
C LYS A 99 12.49 9.29 6.46
N VAL A 100 11.37 9.72 5.89
CA VAL A 100 10.84 9.15 4.64
C VAL A 100 11.84 9.35 3.49
N ASP A 101 12.38 10.56 3.34
CA ASP A 101 13.34 10.90 2.29
C ASP A 101 14.61 10.04 2.38
N ALA A 102 15.12 9.81 3.60
CA ALA A 102 16.26 8.92 3.81
C ALA A 102 15.99 7.50 3.32
N VAL A 103 14.82 6.93 3.65
CA VAL A 103 14.42 5.58 3.18
C VAL A 103 14.26 5.55 1.66
N MET A 104 13.57 6.53 1.07
CA MET A 104 13.37 6.59 -0.38
C MET A 104 14.69 6.80 -1.13
N LYS A 105 15.62 7.55 -0.56
CA LYS A 105 16.96 7.75 -1.10
C LYS A 105 17.79 6.47 -1.05
N GLU A 106 17.75 5.72 0.05
CA GLU A 106 18.42 4.41 0.15
C GLU A 106 17.93 3.46 -0.94
N ILE A 107 16.61 3.33 -1.07
CA ILE A 107 15.97 2.49 -2.10
C ILE A 107 16.43 2.95 -3.49
N LEU A 108 16.31 4.23 -3.82
CA LEU A 108 16.67 4.74 -5.14
C LEU A 108 18.15 4.52 -5.47
N ASN A 109 19.06 4.80 -4.53
CA ASN A 109 20.49 4.63 -4.73
C ASN A 109 20.85 3.17 -5.01
N GLU A 110 20.25 2.23 -4.27
CA GLU A 110 20.47 0.81 -4.52
C GLU A 110 20.07 0.40 -5.94
N HIS A 111 18.95 0.92 -6.46
CA HIS A 111 18.51 0.61 -7.82
C HIS A 111 19.46 1.21 -8.87
N ILE A 112 19.97 2.42 -8.62
CA ILE A 112 20.98 3.06 -9.48
C ILE A 112 22.27 2.24 -9.51
N GLU A 113 22.77 1.82 -8.33
CA GLU A 113 23.98 1.01 -8.20
C GLU A 113 23.83 -0.35 -8.88
N ASN A 114 22.71 -1.04 -8.64
CA ASN A 114 22.43 -2.34 -9.26
C ASN A 114 22.31 -2.24 -10.79
N LYS A 115 21.69 -1.17 -11.30
CA LYS A 115 21.62 -0.90 -12.74
C LYS A 115 22.99 -0.63 -13.33
N ALA A 116 23.83 0.17 -12.65
CA ALA A 116 25.21 0.42 -13.06
C ALA A 116 26.06 -0.86 -13.07
N ALA A 117 25.77 -1.81 -12.17
CA ALA A 117 26.37 -3.14 -12.15
C ALA A 117 25.80 -4.11 -13.22
N GLY A 118 24.89 -3.67 -14.08
CA GLY A 118 24.32 -4.47 -15.17
C GLY A 118 23.19 -5.41 -14.75
N LYS A 119 22.63 -5.25 -13.54
CA LYS A 119 21.46 -6.02 -13.10
C LYS A 119 20.23 -5.59 -13.91
N LYS A 120 19.44 -6.57 -14.37
CA LYS A 120 18.26 -6.32 -15.24
C LYS A 120 16.99 -5.89 -14.49
N GLY A 121 16.95 -6.07 -13.18
CA GLY A 121 15.80 -5.75 -12.35
C GLY A 121 16.11 -5.92 -10.87
N ASN A 122 15.35 -5.23 -10.03
CA ASN A 122 15.51 -5.23 -8.58
C ASN A 122 14.44 -6.00 -7.83
N GLY A 123 13.43 -6.52 -8.53
CA GLY A 123 12.45 -7.44 -7.99
C GLY A 123 13.08 -8.72 -7.44
N GLU A 124 12.53 -9.23 -6.34
CA GLU A 124 12.96 -10.50 -5.74
C GLU A 124 12.83 -11.70 -6.68
N PHE A 125 11.98 -11.61 -7.71
CA PHE A 125 11.82 -12.64 -8.76
C PHE A 125 12.74 -12.40 -9.98
N GLY A 126 13.62 -11.40 -9.93
CA GLY A 126 14.55 -11.04 -11.00
C GLY A 126 13.98 -10.09 -12.06
N ASP A 127 12.70 -9.71 -11.92
CA ASP A 127 12.00 -8.79 -12.80
C ASP A 127 12.25 -7.32 -12.41
N GLU A 128 11.87 -6.41 -13.31
CA GLU A 128 11.84 -4.97 -13.02
C GLU A 128 10.71 -4.61 -12.05
N ASP A 129 11.00 -3.74 -11.09
CA ASP A 129 9.98 -3.08 -10.27
C ASP A 129 9.69 -1.66 -10.77
N LEU A 130 8.83 -0.94 -10.04
CA LEU A 130 8.45 0.41 -10.41
C LEU A 130 9.64 1.40 -10.42
N VAL A 131 10.60 1.26 -9.51
CA VAL A 131 11.78 2.15 -9.46
C VAL A 131 12.63 1.92 -10.70
N ASP A 132 12.83 0.67 -11.12
CA ASP A 132 13.55 0.33 -12.36
C ASP A 132 12.91 0.98 -13.58
N VAL A 133 11.57 0.87 -13.67
CA VAL A 133 10.79 1.49 -14.76
C VAL A 133 10.94 3.01 -14.74
N LEU A 134 10.83 3.65 -13.58
CA LEU A 134 10.96 5.11 -13.45
C LEU A 134 12.38 5.60 -13.78
N LEU A 135 13.41 4.85 -13.40
CA LEU A 135 14.81 5.14 -13.77
C LEU A 135 15.04 5.02 -15.27
N ARG A 136 14.43 4.03 -15.93
CA ARG A 136 14.47 3.91 -17.39
C ARG A 136 13.74 5.06 -18.08
N VAL A 137 12.56 5.43 -17.60
CA VAL A 137 11.81 6.57 -18.15
C VAL A 137 12.59 7.87 -17.99
N LYS A 138 13.27 8.06 -16.85
CA LYS A 138 14.14 9.22 -16.62
C LYS A 138 15.27 9.37 -17.65
N GLU A 139 15.77 8.27 -18.21
CA GLU A 139 16.82 8.29 -19.24
C GLU A 139 16.29 8.64 -20.64
N ASN A 140 14.98 8.73 -20.83
CA ASN A 140 14.39 9.08 -22.11
C ASN A 140 14.59 10.58 -22.40
N VAL A 141 15.40 10.87 -23.43
CA VAL A 141 15.76 12.22 -23.89
C VAL A 141 14.58 12.97 -24.53
N GLU A 142 13.52 12.25 -24.93
CA GLU A 142 12.33 12.83 -25.58
C GLU A 142 11.31 13.44 -24.60
N LEU A 143 11.55 13.35 -23.29
CA LEU A 143 10.64 13.93 -22.29
C LEU A 143 10.68 15.47 -22.34
N GLN A 144 9.51 16.09 -22.53
CA GLN A 144 9.36 17.55 -22.47
C GLN A 144 9.79 18.14 -21.12
N TYR A 145 9.63 17.38 -20.03
CA TYR A 145 10.03 17.78 -18.69
C TYR A 145 10.94 16.71 -18.08
N PRO A 146 12.17 17.07 -17.65
CA PRO A 146 13.10 16.11 -17.11
C PRO A 146 12.62 15.57 -15.76
N ILE A 147 12.65 14.25 -15.60
CA ILE A 147 12.35 13.58 -14.34
C ILE A 147 13.58 13.64 -13.43
N THR A 148 13.41 14.14 -12.21
CA THR A 148 14.48 14.20 -11.21
C THR A 148 14.39 13.00 -10.25
N ASN A 149 15.45 12.79 -9.47
CA ASN A 149 15.43 11.78 -8.41
C ASN A 149 14.35 12.10 -7.36
N ASP A 150 14.08 13.38 -7.10
CA ASP A 150 13.04 13.79 -6.16
C ASP A 150 11.63 13.45 -6.68
N HIS A 151 11.39 13.57 -7.99
CA HIS A 151 10.14 13.10 -8.60
C HIS A 151 9.96 11.59 -8.43
N ILE A 152 11.01 10.79 -8.66
CA ILE A 152 10.95 9.33 -8.48
C ILE A 152 10.65 8.99 -7.02
N LYS A 153 11.40 9.57 -6.06
CA LYS A 153 11.16 9.36 -4.61
C LYS A 153 9.74 9.73 -4.20
N ALA A 154 9.20 10.84 -4.73
CA ALA A 154 7.84 11.28 -4.43
C ALA A 154 6.79 10.29 -4.95
N VAL A 155 6.92 9.82 -6.20
CA VAL A 155 5.97 8.88 -6.81
C VAL A 155 5.95 7.54 -6.08
N ILE A 156 7.11 6.97 -5.76
CA ILE A 156 7.17 5.68 -5.08
C ILE A 156 6.66 5.78 -3.63
N PHE A 157 6.87 6.93 -2.97
CA PHE A 157 6.30 7.18 -1.65
C PHE A 157 4.77 7.34 -1.71
N ASP A 158 4.24 8.05 -2.69
CA ASP A 158 2.80 8.25 -2.86
C ASP A 158 2.07 6.92 -3.08
N ILE A 159 2.60 6.05 -3.94
CA ILE A 159 2.05 4.71 -4.17
C ILE A 159 2.10 3.86 -2.89
N PHE A 160 3.20 3.95 -2.14
CA PHE A 160 3.34 3.27 -0.88
C PHE A 160 2.33 3.72 0.18
N LEU A 161 2.18 5.04 0.33
CA LEU A 161 1.26 5.69 1.25
C LEU A 161 -0.20 5.37 0.90
N GLY A 162 -0.59 5.58 -0.35
CA GLY A 162 -1.94 5.35 -0.85
C GLY A 162 -2.33 3.88 -0.82
N GLY A 163 -1.43 2.97 -1.19
CA GLY A 163 -1.72 1.54 -1.32
C GLY A 163 -1.89 0.81 0.02
N THR A 164 -1.07 1.15 1.03
CA THR A 164 -1.02 0.41 2.29
C THR A 164 -2.27 0.63 3.16
N GLY A 165 -2.59 1.88 3.47
CA GLY A 165 -3.66 2.22 4.42
C GLY A 165 -5.07 1.96 3.86
N SER A 166 -5.29 2.27 2.58
CA SER A 166 -6.59 2.13 1.94
C SER A 166 -7.00 0.66 1.73
N SER A 167 -6.08 -0.16 1.22
CA SER A 167 -6.32 -1.58 0.95
C SER A 167 -6.54 -2.37 2.23
N SER A 168 -5.69 -2.13 3.24
CA SER A 168 -5.82 -2.81 4.54
C SER A 168 -7.14 -2.47 5.22
N SER A 169 -7.51 -1.18 5.27
CA SER A 169 -8.79 -0.72 5.82
C SER A 169 -9.98 -1.38 5.11
N THR A 170 -9.96 -1.44 3.77
CA THR A 170 -11.04 -2.06 2.98
C THR A 170 -11.20 -3.53 3.32
N ILE A 171 -10.11 -4.30 3.37
CA ILE A 171 -10.16 -5.73 3.70
C ILE A 171 -10.66 -5.95 5.14
N ILE A 172 -10.18 -5.14 6.10
CA ILE A 172 -10.58 -5.26 7.51
C ILE A 172 -12.08 -4.97 7.67
N TRP A 173 -12.59 -3.92 7.02
CA TRP A 173 -14.02 -3.60 7.07
C TRP A 173 -14.87 -4.65 6.37
N ALA A 174 -14.45 -5.17 5.21
CA ALA A 174 -15.16 -6.25 4.53
C ALA A 174 -15.25 -7.50 5.41
N LEU A 175 -14.16 -7.89 6.06
CA LEU A 175 -14.15 -9.01 7.02
C LEU A 175 -15.06 -8.72 8.21
N SER A 176 -15.01 -7.52 8.78
CA SER A 176 -15.86 -7.13 9.91
C SER A 176 -17.35 -7.19 9.57
N GLU A 177 -17.76 -6.62 8.43
CA GLU A 177 -19.15 -6.63 7.98
C GLU A 177 -19.64 -8.04 7.67
N MET A 178 -18.82 -8.89 7.04
CA MET A 178 -19.19 -10.28 6.82
C MET A 178 -19.33 -11.07 8.13
N ILE A 179 -18.45 -10.86 9.11
CA ILE A 179 -18.54 -11.52 10.43
C ILE A 179 -19.82 -11.10 11.17
N LYS A 180 -20.19 -9.82 11.09
CA LYS A 180 -21.43 -9.29 11.69
C LYS A 180 -22.70 -9.74 10.97
N ASN A 181 -22.60 -10.12 9.69
CA ASN A 181 -23.73 -10.53 8.85
C ASN A 181 -23.53 -11.99 8.33
N PRO A 182 -23.83 -13.02 9.14
CA PRO A 182 -23.54 -14.41 8.80
C PRO A 182 -24.10 -14.88 7.46
N ASN A 183 -25.29 -14.41 7.07
CA ASN A 183 -25.90 -14.73 5.77
C ASN A 183 -25.04 -14.23 4.59
N VAL A 184 -24.44 -13.04 4.72
CA VAL A 184 -23.53 -12.48 3.69
C VAL A 184 -22.26 -13.31 3.63
N MET A 185 -21.67 -13.68 4.78
CA MET A 185 -20.49 -14.54 4.86
C MET A 185 -20.73 -15.91 4.20
N ILE A 186 -21.85 -16.57 4.54
CA ILE A 186 -22.21 -17.88 3.97
C ILE A 186 -22.32 -17.78 2.45
N LYS A 187 -23.00 -16.74 1.94
CA LYS A 187 -23.17 -16.55 0.50
C LYS A 187 -21.85 -16.27 -0.22
N ALA A 188 -20.98 -15.43 0.35
CA ALA A 188 -19.64 -15.15 -0.21
C ALA A 188 -18.76 -16.41 -0.25
N GLN A 189 -18.70 -17.16 0.85
CA GLN A 189 -17.94 -18.42 0.88
C GLN A 189 -18.52 -19.47 -0.07
N SER A 190 -19.85 -19.51 -0.24
CA SER A 190 -20.51 -20.44 -1.17
C SER A 190 -20.17 -20.12 -2.63
N GLU A 191 -20.13 -18.83 -3.00
CA GLU A 191 -19.66 -18.41 -4.32
C GLU A 191 -18.21 -18.85 -4.56
N VAL A 192 -17.30 -18.57 -3.61
CA VAL A 192 -15.89 -18.96 -3.70
C VAL A 192 -15.72 -20.48 -3.89
N ARG A 193 -16.43 -21.28 -3.09
CA ARG A 193 -16.38 -22.76 -3.21
C ARG A 193 -16.93 -23.23 -4.56
N ARG A 194 -18.00 -22.61 -5.07
CA ARG A 194 -18.63 -22.96 -6.35
C ARG A 194 -17.75 -22.60 -7.54
N VAL A 195 -17.14 -21.41 -7.55
CA VAL A 195 -16.30 -20.92 -8.65
C VAL A 195 -15.00 -21.71 -8.73
N PHE A 196 -14.30 -21.86 -7.59
CA PHE A 196 -12.98 -22.50 -7.60
C PHE A 196 -13.01 -24.02 -7.44
N LYS A 197 -14.13 -24.62 -7.02
CA LYS A 197 -14.31 -26.08 -6.90
C LYS A 197 -13.18 -26.79 -6.14
N GLY A 198 -12.64 -26.14 -5.09
CA GLY A 198 -11.57 -26.69 -4.26
C GLY A 198 -10.14 -26.53 -4.80
N LYS A 199 -9.95 -25.83 -5.94
CA LYS A 199 -8.62 -25.45 -6.42
C LYS A 199 -7.90 -24.56 -5.39
N GLN A 200 -6.59 -24.77 -5.25
CA GLN A 200 -5.73 -23.94 -4.39
C GLN A 200 -5.10 -22.77 -5.15
N ASN A 201 -4.83 -22.96 -6.44
CA ASN A 201 -4.30 -21.92 -7.33
C ASN A 201 -5.41 -21.50 -8.30
N PHE A 202 -5.57 -20.20 -8.49
CA PHE A 202 -6.63 -19.61 -9.31
C PHE A 202 -6.04 -18.51 -10.20
N SER A 203 -6.52 -18.43 -11.45
CA SER A 203 -6.11 -17.36 -12.36
C SER A 203 -6.85 -16.06 -12.06
N GLU A 204 -6.31 -14.93 -12.54
CA GLU A 204 -7.00 -13.65 -12.43
C GLU A 204 -8.39 -13.68 -13.09
N GLU A 205 -8.54 -14.40 -14.21
CA GLU A 205 -9.82 -14.57 -14.92
C GLU A 205 -10.85 -15.34 -14.08
N GLU A 206 -10.43 -16.34 -13.31
CA GLU A 206 -11.32 -17.06 -12.40
C GLU A 206 -11.77 -16.17 -11.24
N VAL A 207 -10.90 -15.26 -10.76
CA VAL A 207 -11.26 -14.26 -9.73
C VAL A 207 -12.31 -13.28 -10.25
N GLU A 208 -12.26 -12.93 -11.54
CA GLU A 208 -13.27 -12.06 -12.15
C GLU A 208 -14.69 -12.65 -12.10
N ASN A 209 -14.84 -13.97 -11.95
CA ASN A 209 -16.14 -14.64 -11.83
C ASN A 209 -16.79 -14.54 -10.43
N LEU A 210 -16.10 -13.95 -9.44
CA LEU A 210 -16.64 -13.75 -8.08
C LEU A 210 -17.56 -12.51 -8.00
N THR A 211 -18.71 -12.59 -8.66
CA THR A 211 -19.68 -11.50 -8.80
C THR A 211 -20.24 -10.98 -7.47
N TYR A 212 -20.54 -11.88 -6.54
CA TYR A 212 -21.10 -11.53 -5.23
C TYR A 212 -20.02 -10.95 -4.32
N LEU A 213 -18.82 -11.53 -4.29
CA LEU A 213 -17.71 -10.98 -3.52
C LEU A 213 -17.34 -9.56 -3.99
N LYS A 214 -17.37 -9.30 -5.30
CA LYS A 214 -17.23 -7.93 -5.85
C LYS A 214 -18.32 -6.98 -5.32
N SER A 215 -19.54 -7.47 -5.16
CA SER A 215 -20.65 -6.69 -4.58
C SER A 215 -20.43 -6.40 -3.10
N VAL A 216 -19.91 -7.37 -2.33
CA VAL A 216 -19.50 -7.16 -0.93
C VAL A 216 -18.43 -6.09 -0.81
N ILE A 217 -17.41 -6.11 -1.69
CA ILE A 217 -16.36 -5.08 -1.72
C ILE A 217 -16.95 -3.70 -2.03
N LYS A 218 -17.82 -3.60 -3.05
CA LYS A 218 -18.49 -2.34 -3.41
C LYS A 218 -19.31 -1.79 -2.24
N GLU A 219 -20.07 -2.63 -1.56
CA GLU A 219 -20.88 -2.21 -0.41
C GLU A 219 -20.02 -1.82 0.79
N THR A 220 -18.90 -2.51 1.00
CA THR A 220 -17.90 -2.13 2.00
C THR A 220 -17.34 -0.74 1.71
N LEU A 221 -17.00 -0.45 0.46
CA LEU A 221 -16.49 0.87 0.07
C LEU A 221 -17.55 1.98 0.19
N ARG A 222 -18.83 1.64 -0.02
CA ARG A 222 -19.96 2.57 0.19
C ARG A 222 -20.15 2.93 1.66
N LEU A 223 -19.99 1.97 2.57
CA LEU A 223 -20.18 2.15 4.02
C LEU A 223 -18.91 2.70 4.71
N HIS A 224 -17.74 2.22 4.29
CA HIS A 224 -16.46 2.39 4.97
C HIS A 224 -15.40 2.88 3.98
N THR A 225 -15.66 4.02 3.35
CA THR A 225 -14.71 4.63 2.42
C THR A 225 -13.40 4.99 3.16
N PRO A 226 -12.22 4.47 2.78
CA PRO A 226 -10.97 4.75 3.51
C PRO A 226 -10.58 6.23 3.54
N ALA A 227 -10.98 7.02 2.54
CA ALA A 227 -10.76 8.45 2.45
C ALA A 227 -12.10 9.20 2.21
N PRO A 228 -12.95 9.35 3.23
CA PRO A 228 -14.34 9.81 3.05
C PRO A 228 -14.45 11.28 2.66
N LEU A 229 -13.47 12.11 3.03
CA LEU A 229 -13.44 13.54 2.69
C LEU A 229 -12.73 13.83 1.36
N LEU A 230 -12.12 12.81 0.73
CA LEU A 230 -11.24 12.94 -0.44
C LEU A 230 -10.14 14.01 -0.23
N GLY A 231 -9.23 14.16 -1.19
CA GLY A 231 -8.30 15.29 -1.18
C GLY A 231 -9.05 16.59 -1.48
N SER A 232 -8.65 17.70 -0.84
CA SER A 232 -9.16 19.02 -1.20
C SER A 232 -8.92 19.26 -2.70
N ARG A 233 -9.98 19.54 -3.45
CA ARG A 233 -9.85 19.98 -4.84
C ARG A 233 -9.49 21.46 -4.82
N GLY A 234 -8.21 21.77 -5.00
CA GLY A 234 -7.77 23.13 -5.22
C GLY A 234 -8.32 23.67 -6.55
N MET A 235 -8.76 24.93 -6.53
CA MET A 235 -8.82 25.78 -7.72
C MET A 235 -7.42 26.26 -8.08
#